data_AF-A0A2R6PH23-F1
#
_entry.id   AF-A0A2R6PH23-F1
#
_cell.length_a   1.000
_cell.length_b   1.000
_cell.length_c   1.000
_cell.angle_alpha   90.00
_cell.angle_beta   90.00
_cell.angle_gamma   90.00
#
_symmetry.space_group_name_H-M   'P 1'
#
loop_
_entity.id
_entity.type
_entity.pdbx_description
1 polymer ?
#
loop_
_entity_poly.entity_id
_entity_poly.type
_entity_poly.pdbx_seq_one_letter_code
_entity_poly.pdbx_strand_id
1 'polypeptide(L)'
;MLITSMIVPRRSRFSSKQLGIGGEVVPHQDNSFLYTEPTTSMGLWLALEDATIINGCIWAIPGSHKNGLVRRFIRDDEGVHFDRPSPSYDRKYFVPVEVKAVSLVAIHGDLIHQRNRRKVDPKPLYDS
;
A
#
# COMPACT_ATOMS: atom_id res chain seq x y z
N MET A 1 32.51 -7.62 13.31
CA MET A 1 31.18 -8.24 13.45
C MET A 1 30.27 -7.61 12.39
N LEU A 2 30.16 -8.25 11.22
CA LEU A 2 29.22 -7.83 10.18
C LEU A 2 27.87 -8.46 10.53
N ILE A 3 26.92 -7.66 10.99
CA ILE A 3 25.54 -8.11 11.11
C ILE A 3 24.99 -8.11 9.68
N THR A 4 25.11 -9.22 8.98
CA THR A 4 24.39 -9.41 7.71
C THR A 4 22.93 -9.58 8.08
N SER A 5 22.18 -8.49 8.17
CA SER A 5 20.73 -8.56 8.36
C SER A 5 20.15 -9.23 7.12
N MET A 6 19.69 -10.48 7.26
CA MET A 6 19.04 -11.20 6.17
C MET A 6 17.68 -10.56 5.88
N ILE A 7 17.48 -10.12 4.64
CA ILE A 7 16.15 -9.70 4.15
C ILE A 7 15.41 -10.96 3.70
N VAL A 8 14.31 -11.29 4.37
CA VAL A 8 13.49 -12.46 4.05
C VAL A 8 12.13 -12.00 3.50
N PRO A 9 11.75 -12.40 2.27
CA PRO A 9 10.42 -12.09 1.74
C PRO A 9 9.37 -12.85 2.54
N ARG A 10 8.48 -12.13 3.24
CA ARG A 10 7.40 -12.76 4.03
C ARG A 10 6.09 -12.96 3.28
N ARG A 11 5.79 -12.09 2.30
CA ARG A 11 4.53 -12.12 1.56
C ARG A 11 4.71 -11.51 0.18
N SER A 12 4.02 -12.08 -0.81
CA SER A 12 3.83 -11.49 -2.14
C SER A 12 2.34 -11.27 -2.40
N ARG A 13 2.02 -10.27 -3.22
CA ARG A 13 0.65 -10.00 -3.67
C ARG A 13 0.67 -9.50 -5.11
N PHE A 14 -0.13 -10.12 -5.96
CA PHE A 14 -0.47 -9.58 -7.27
C PHE A 14 -1.78 -8.79 -7.17
N SER A 15 -1.89 -7.65 -7.83
CA SER A 15 -3.12 -6.84 -7.83
C SER A 15 -3.35 -6.26 -9.21
N SER A 16 -4.38 -6.76 -9.91
CA SER A 16 -4.83 -6.18 -11.18
C SER A 16 -5.91 -5.13 -10.94
N LYS A 17 -5.84 -4.01 -11.65
CA LYS A 17 -6.86 -2.96 -11.68
C LYS A 17 -7.70 -3.10 -12.96
N GLN A 18 -8.49 -4.17 -13.02
CA GLN A 18 -9.47 -4.35 -14.08
C GLN A 18 -10.56 -3.26 -13.99
N LEU A 19 -11.00 -2.74 -15.13
CA LEU A 19 -12.07 -1.74 -15.21
C LEU A 19 -13.32 -2.25 -14.48
N GLY A 20 -13.91 -1.41 -13.63
CA GLY A 20 -15.10 -1.76 -12.86
C GLY A 20 -14.90 -2.71 -11.68
N ILE A 21 -13.85 -3.53 -11.64
CA ILE A 21 -13.67 -4.59 -10.62
C ILE A 21 -12.49 -4.30 -9.66
N GLY A 22 -11.49 -3.53 -10.08
CA GLY A 22 -10.31 -3.23 -9.26
C GLY A 22 -10.64 -2.41 -8.01
N GLY A 23 -10.87 -3.09 -6.88
CA GLY A 23 -11.27 -2.49 -5.60
C GLY A 23 -10.29 -1.44 -5.06
N GLU A 24 -10.84 -0.48 -4.31
CA GLU A 24 -10.07 0.48 -3.53
C GLU A 24 -9.27 -0.25 -2.44
N VAL A 25 -8.04 0.20 -2.20
CA VAL A 25 -7.28 -0.18 -1.01
C VAL A 25 -7.29 1.03 -0.09
N VAL A 26 -8.06 0.94 0.99
CA VAL A 26 -8.21 2.00 1.99
C VAL A 26 -6.87 2.34 2.66
N PRO A 27 -6.71 3.54 3.25
CA PRO A 27 -5.52 3.92 4.00
C PRO A 27 -5.11 2.88 5.04
N HIS A 28 -3.86 2.45 4.99
CA HIS A 28 -3.30 1.48 5.93
C HIS A 28 -1.78 1.62 6.04
N GLN A 29 -1.23 0.87 6.99
CA GLN A 29 0.21 0.60 7.17
C GLN A 29 0.41 -0.91 6.96
N ASP A 30 1.46 -1.32 6.25
CA ASP A 30 1.73 -2.75 6.04
C ASP A 30 2.04 -3.47 7.36
N ASN A 31 2.70 -2.77 8.30
CA ASN A 31 2.96 -3.27 9.65
C ASN A 31 1.68 -3.53 10.46
N SER A 32 0.52 -2.99 10.04
CA SER A 32 -0.76 -3.39 10.64
C SER A 32 -1.05 -4.87 10.41
N PHE A 33 -0.54 -5.46 9.34
CA PHE A 33 -0.82 -6.85 8.96
C PHE A 33 0.43 -7.75 9.04
N LEU A 34 1.61 -7.17 8.91
CA LEU A 34 2.90 -7.86 8.84
C LEU A 34 3.83 -7.40 9.98
N TYR A 35 3.29 -7.30 11.19
CA TYR A 35 4.00 -6.77 12.36
C TYR A 35 5.26 -7.57 12.71
N THR A 36 6.32 -6.87 13.10
CA THR A 36 7.54 -7.41 13.72
C THR A 36 7.93 -6.52 14.90
N GLU A 37 8.71 -7.05 15.84
CA GLU A 37 9.30 -6.30 16.95
C GLU A 37 10.84 -6.40 16.88
N PRO A 38 11.57 -5.31 16.59
CA PRO A 38 11.09 -3.99 16.18
C PRO A 38 10.43 -4.01 14.79
N THR A 39 9.71 -2.95 14.41
CA THR A 39 9.11 -2.84 13.07
C THR A 39 10.18 -2.75 12.00
N THR A 40 10.23 -3.73 11.08
CA THR A 40 11.28 -3.83 10.05
C THR A 40 10.76 -4.06 8.64
N SER A 41 9.44 -4.11 8.44
CA SER A 41 8.85 -4.39 7.13
C SER A 41 9.11 -3.28 6.11
N MET A 42 9.37 -3.69 4.88
CA MET A 42 9.46 -2.85 3.69
C MET A 42 8.68 -3.51 2.56
N GLY A 43 7.68 -2.83 2.02
CA GLY A 43 6.95 -3.24 0.83
C GLY A 43 7.73 -2.86 -0.43
N LEU A 44 7.76 -3.76 -1.41
CA LEU A 44 8.25 -3.47 -2.76
C LEU A 44 7.09 -3.58 -3.73
N TRP A 45 6.70 -2.46 -4.33
CA TRP A 45 5.62 -2.40 -5.30
C TRP A 45 6.18 -2.16 -6.70
N LEU A 46 6.10 -3.19 -7.55
CA LEU A 46 6.55 -3.13 -8.94
C LEU A 46 5.37 -2.76 -9.84
N ALA A 47 5.50 -1.66 -10.57
CA ALA A 47 4.58 -1.27 -11.62
C ALA A 47 4.77 -2.18 -12.83
N LEU A 48 3.76 -2.96 -13.22
CA LEU A 48 3.81 -3.77 -14.45
C LEU A 48 3.32 -2.99 -15.68
N GLU A 49 2.55 -1.93 -15.44
CA GLU A 49 2.06 -0.95 -16.40
C GLU A 49 2.30 0.45 -15.82
N ASP A 50 2.20 1.49 -16.65
CA ASP A 50 2.23 2.88 -16.15
C ASP A 50 1.19 3.04 -15.04
N ALA A 51 1.59 3.56 -13.88
CA ALA A 51 0.70 3.84 -12.78
C ALA A 51 0.48 5.34 -12.65
N THR A 52 -0.77 5.75 -12.83
CA THR A 52 -1.25 7.12 -12.87
C THR A 52 -2.38 7.33 -11.87
N ILE A 53 -2.78 8.57 -11.64
CA ILE A 53 -3.98 8.90 -10.85
C ILE A 53 -5.27 8.31 -11.44
N ILE A 54 -5.27 7.95 -12.73
CA ILE A 54 -6.43 7.40 -13.45
C ILE A 54 -6.50 5.88 -13.26
N ASN A 55 -5.39 5.18 -13.46
CA ASN A 55 -5.35 3.71 -13.47
C ASN A 55 -4.88 3.07 -12.15
N GLY A 56 -4.57 3.86 -11.12
CA GLY A 56 -4.49 3.38 -9.74
C GLY A 56 -3.08 3.33 -9.16
N CYS A 57 -2.32 4.42 -9.33
CA CYS A 57 -1.08 4.66 -8.59
C CYS A 57 -1.28 4.60 -7.06
N ILE A 58 -0.16 4.49 -6.35
CA ILE A 58 -0.13 4.61 -4.89
C ILE A 58 -0.36 6.07 -4.51
N TRP A 59 -1.09 6.28 -3.42
CA TRP A 59 -1.20 7.58 -2.75
C TRP A 59 -0.67 7.42 -1.33
N ALA A 60 0.19 8.32 -0.88
CA ALA A 60 0.81 8.23 0.44
C ALA A 60 0.76 9.58 1.17
N ILE A 61 0.80 9.54 2.51
CA ILE A 61 1.00 10.73 3.34
C ILE A 61 2.50 10.88 3.61
N PRO A 62 3.20 11.88 3.03
CA PRO A 62 4.63 12.05 3.22
C PRO A 62 5.00 12.18 4.70
N GLY A 63 6.08 11.51 5.12
CA GLY A 63 6.57 11.57 6.50
C GLY A 63 5.77 10.76 7.54
N SER A 64 4.59 10.24 7.21
CA SER A 64 3.72 9.52 8.16
C SER A 64 4.37 8.31 8.82
N HIS A 65 5.33 7.67 8.16
CA HIS A 65 6.10 6.53 8.70
C HIS A 65 6.86 6.86 9.99
N LYS A 66 7.10 8.13 10.29
CA LYS A 66 7.79 8.57 11.51
C LYS A 66 6.89 8.62 12.74
N ASN A 67 5.57 8.47 12.55
CA ASN A 67 4.58 8.61 13.62
C ASN A 67 4.25 7.28 14.31
N GLY A 68 4.89 6.19 13.90
CA GLY A 68 4.66 4.85 14.42
C GLY A 68 3.37 4.18 13.91
N LEU A 69 3.15 2.95 14.37
CA LEU A 69 2.02 2.12 13.95
C LEU A 69 0.72 2.52 14.65
N VAL A 70 -0.30 2.84 13.87
CA VAL A 70 -1.58 3.34 14.40
C VAL A 70 -2.49 2.21 14.90
N ARG A 71 -2.49 1.05 14.24
CA ARG A 71 -3.29 -0.12 14.63
C ARG A 71 -2.68 -1.43 14.11
N ARG A 72 -3.02 -2.55 14.74
CA ARG A 72 -2.62 -3.92 14.37
C ARG A 72 -3.82 -4.81 14.12
N PHE A 73 -3.70 -5.67 13.12
CA PHE A 73 -4.58 -6.80 12.86
C PHE A 73 -4.02 -8.01 13.61
N ILE A 74 -4.74 -8.45 14.64
CA ILE A 74 -4.31 -9.45 15.61
C ILE A 74 -5.16 -10.70 15.45
N ARG A 75 -4.52 -11.86 15.68
CA ARG A 75 -5.18 -13.15 15.87
C ARG A 75 -4.79 -13.71 17.22
N ASP A 76 -5.78 -13.95 18.07
CA ASP A 76 -5.64 -14.50 19.42
C ASP A 76 -6.84 -15.40 19.76
N ASP A 77 -7.02 -15.69 21.05
CA ASP A 77 -8.09 -16.54 21.56
C ASP A 77 -9.50 -15.93 21.35
N GLU A 78 -9.60 -14.61 21.14
CA GLU A 78 -10.86 -13.89 20.85
C GLU A 78 -11.17 -13.85 19.35
N GLY A 79 -10.30 -14.43 18.52
CA GLY A 79 -10.46 -14.53 17.08
C GLY A 79 -9.56 -13.57 16.31
N VAL A 80 -10.08 -12.93 15.27
CA VAL A 80 -9.31 -12.05 14.38
C VAL A 80 -9.92 -10.66 14.38
N HIS A 81 -9.18 -9.67 14.83
CA HIS A 81 -9.69 -8.31 15.01
C HIS A 81 -8.59 -7.24 14.86
N PHE A 82 -8.98 -5.97 14.84
CA PHE A 82 -8.04 -4.86 14.99
C PHE A 82 -8.01 -4.40 16.45
N ASP A 83 -6.81 -4.15 16.98
CA ASP A 83 -6.62 -3.67 18.35
C ASP A 83 -7.15 -2.25 18.60
N ARG A 84 -7.33 -1.47 17.52
CA ARG A 84 -7.86 -0.10 17.53
C ARG A 84 -8.78 0.16 16.34
N PRO A 85 -9.73 1.11 16.46
CA PRO A 85 -10.58 1.54 15.35
C PRO A 85 -9.80 2.03 14.14
N SER A 86 -10.47 2.09 12.99
CA SER A 86 -9.87 2.68 11.78
C SER A 86 -9.66 4.18 11.96
N PRO A 87 -8.44 4.69 11.77
CA PRO A 87 -8.22 6.13 11.70
C PRO A 87 -8.87 6.73 10.45
N SER A 88 -9.28 7.98 10.55
CA SER A 88 -9.70 8.81 9.42
C SER A 88 -8.59 9.75 9.02
N TYR A 89 -8.39 9.93 7.72
CA TYR A 89 -7.35 10.81 7.18
C TYR A 89 -7.98 11.80 6.20
N ASP A 90 -7.61 13.07 6.32
CA ASP A 90 -8.00 14.08 5.34
C ASP A 90 -7.31 13.81 4.01
N ARG A 91 -8.09 13.74 2.94
CA ARG A 91 -7.62 13.43 1.58
C ARG A 91 -6.57 14.41 1.09
N LYS A 92 -6.56 15.66 1.58
CA LYS A 92 -5.59 16.69 1.18
C LYS A 92 -4.14 16.35 1.52
N TYR A 93 -3.92 15.44 2.47
CA TYR A 93 -2.57 15.03 2.87
C TYR A 93 -1.98 13.92 1.99
N PHE A 94 -2.79 13.29 1.13
CA PHE A 94 -2.32 12.25 0.25
C PHE A 94 -1.71 12.84 -1.03
N VAL A 95 -0.48 12.42 -1.33
CA VAL A 95 0.24 12.75 -2.55
C VAL A 95 0.29 11.51 -3.45
N PRO A 96 -0.06 11.63 -4.75
CA PRO A 96 0.05 10.52 -5.69
C PRO A 96 1.51 10.21 -6.02
N VAL A 97 1.80 8.92 -6.22
CA VAL A 97 3.11 8.39 -6.62
C VAL A 97 2.94 7.76 -8.01
N GLU A 98 2.89 8.61 -9.04
CA GLU A 98 2.80 8.16 -10.43
C GLU A 98 4.17 7.69 -10.92
N VAL A 99 4.19 6.53 -11.59
CA VAL A 99 5.42 5.91 -12.08
C VAL A 99 5.19 5.22 -13.42
N LYS A 100 6.26 5.06 -14.20
CA LYS A 100 6.20 4.30 -15.47
C LYS A 100 6.24 2.79 -15.22
N ALA A 101 5.80 2.02 -16.20
CA ALA A 101 5.94 0.57 -16.18
C ALA A 101 7.40 0.16 -15.86
N VAL A 102 7.55 -0.95 -15.14
CA VAL A 102 8.81 -1.52 -14.64
C VAL A 102 9.46 -0.70 -13.51
N SER A 103 8.85 0.39 -13.05
CA SER A 103 9.34 1.12 -11.86
C SER A 103 9.05 0.36 -10.57
N LEU A 104 10.03 0.36 -9.65
CA LEU A 104 9.89 -0.19 -8.31
C LEU A 104 9.74 0.94 -7.28
N VAL A 105 8.67 0.89 -6.48
CA VAL A 105 8.43 1.79 -5.34
C VAL A 105 8.70 1.03 -4.04
N ALA A 106 9.62 1.52 -3.23
CA ALA A 106 9.87 1.02 -1.87
C ALA A 106 8.96 1.75 -0.87
N ILE A 107 8.28 1.01 0.00
CA ILE A 107 7.25 1.50 0.92
C ILE A 107 7.62 1.07 2.34
N HIS A 108 7.95 2.04 3.20
CA HIS A 108 8.20 1.75 4.62
C HIS A 108 6.93 1.15 5.26
N GLY A 109 7.07 0.12 6.10
CA GLY A 109 5.92 -0.60 6.67
C GLY A 109 4.93 0.25 7.47
N ASP A 110 5.41 1.35 8.06
CA ASP A 110 4.59 2.34 8.78
C ASP A 110 4.11 3.52 7.90
N LEU A 111 4.43 3.56 6.60
CA LEU A 111 3.94 4.63 5.72
C LEU A 111 2.43 4.45 5.50
N ILE A 112 1.66 5.49 5.81
CA ILE A 112 0.24 5.51 5.49
C ILE A 112 0.09 5.66 3.99
N HIS A 113 -0.46 4.63 3.36
CA HIS A 113 -0.68 4.61 1.92
C HIS A 113 -2.01 3.93 1.55
N GLN A 114 -2.49 4.26 0.36
CA GLN A 114 -3.74 3.77 -0.19
C GLN A 114 -3.61 3.61 -1.71
N ARG A 115 -4.61 2.96 -2.32
CA ARG A 115 -4.77 2.93 -3.78
C ARG A 115 -6.23 3.16 -4.15
N ASN A 116 -6.47 4.23 -4.90
CA ASN A 116 -7.81 4.55 -5.40
C ASN A 116 -8.33 3.46 -6.36
N ARG A 117 -9.65 3.45 -6.56
CA ARG A 117 -10.27 2.67 -7.63
C ARG A 117 -9.79 3.21 -8.99
N ARG A 118 -9.58 2.32 -9.96
CA ARG A 118 -9.35 2.73 -11.35
C ARG A 118 -10.56 3.54 -11.81
N LYS A 119 -10.31 4.75 -12.31
CA LYS A 119 -11.34 5.58 -12.94
C LYS A 119 -11.56 5.08 -14.36
N VAL A 120 -12.80 5.19 -14.84
CA VAL A 120 -13.12 4.94 -16.25
C VAL A 120 -12.45 6.05 -17.06
N ASP A 121 -11.62 5.68 -18.02
CA ASP A 121 -11.11 6.62 -19.02
C ASP A 121 -12.29 7.01 -19.94
N PRO A 122 -12.58 8.30 -20.18
CA PRO A 122 -13.62 8.70 -21.12
C PRO A 122 -13.34 8.31 -22.58
N LYS A 123 -12.13 7.84 -22.93
CA LYS A 123 -11.83 7.36 -24.29
C LYS A 123 -12.14 5.86 -24.45
N PRO A 124 -12.78 5.45 -25.57
CA PRO A 124 -13.06 4.05 -25.85
C PRO A 124 -11.75 3.27 -26.03
N LEU A 125 -11.72 2.05 -25.51
CA LEU A 125 -10.52 1.21 -25.42
C LEU A 125 -10.07 0.58 -26.75
N TYR A 126 -10.78 0.83 -27.84
CA TYR A 126 -10.38 0.37 -29.16
C TYR A 126 -10.89 1.37 -30.20
N ASP A 127 -9.97 2.03 -30.89
CA ASP A 127 -10.19 2.54 -32.24
C ASP A 127 -9.24 1.71 -33.11
N SER A 128 -9.79 0.67 -33.75
CA SER A 128 -9.09 -0.23 -34.66
C SER A 128 -9.73 -0.11 -36.03
#